data_AF-A0A7S7THS4-F1
#
_entry.id   AF-A0A7S7THS4-F1
#
_cell.length_a   1.000
_cell.length_b   1.000
_cell.length_c   1.000
_cell.angle_alpha   90.00
_cell.angle_beta   90.00
_cell.angle_gamma   90.00
#
_symmetry.space_group_name_H-M   'P 1'
#
loop_
_entity.id
_entity.type
_entity.pdbx_description
1 polymer ?
#
loop_
_entity_poly.entity_id
_entity_poly.type
_entity_poly.pdbx_seq_one_letter_code
_entity_poly.pdbx_strand_id
1 'polypeptide(L)' 'MDGPFKRAVKIDDQYVDITVYRKSKTVWEAVGTHHNKTYRSTGRSMSQAETAWVRQVKYHYHQN' A
#
# COMPACT_ATOMS: atom_id res chain seq x y z
N MET A 1 -14.20 2.26 -12.61
CA MET A 1 -13.06 3.20 -12.76
C MET A 1 -11.80 2.45 -12.40
N ASP A 2 -10.84 2.31 -13.32
CA ASP A 2 -9.56 1.63 -13.13
C ASP A 2 -8.42 2.67 -13.18
N GLY A 3 -8.38 3.58 -12.20
CA GLY A 3 -7.36 4.64 -12.11
C GLY A 3 -6.40 4.45 -10.94
N PRO A 4 -5.28 5.20 -10.88
CA PRO A 4 -4.52 5.34 -9.66
C PRO A 4 -5.32 6.13 -8.63
N PHE A 5 -5.67 5.47 -7.53
CA PHE A 5 -6.36 6.06 -6.39
C PHE A 5 -5.33 6.50 -5.36
N LYS A 6 -5.24 7.81 -5.10
CA LYS A 6 -4.51 8.31 -3.94
C LYS A 6 -5.35 8.09 -2.69
N ARG A 7 -4.76 7.47 -1.67
CA ARG A 7 -5.43 7.15 -0.42
C ARG A 7 -4.50 7.36 0.76
N ALA A 8 -5.03 7.94 1.83
CA ALA A 8 -4.34 7.99 3.11
C ALA A 8 -4.61 6.69 3.88
N VAL A 9 -3.57 5.97 4.26
CA VAL A 9 -3.65 4.80 5.14
C VAL A 9 -3.01 5.11 6.49
N LYS A 10 -3.60 4.62 7.57
CA LYS A 10 -3.06 4.80 8.92
C LYS A 10 -2.03 3.70 9.23
N ILE A 11 -0.78 4.10 9.48
CA ILE A 11 0.29 3.27 10.02
C ILE A 11 0.55 3.75 11.44
N ASP A 12 0.25 2.90 12.42
CA ASP A 12 0.32 3.22 13.84
C ASP A 12 -0.41 4.54 14.15
N ASP A 13 0.28 5.65 14.41
CA ASP A 13 -0.33 6.97 14.64
C ASP A 13 -0.11 8.00 13.51
N GLN A 14 0.42 7.57 12.36
CA GLN A 14 0.67 8.42 11.20
C GLN A 14 -0.18 8.03 10.00
N TYR A 15 -0.71 9.04 9.30
CA TYR A 15 -1.32 8.82 7.99
C TYR A 15 -0.25 8.94 6.90
N VAL A 16 -0.22 7.95 6.01
CA VAL A 16 0.70 7.91 4.87
C VAL A 16 -0.10 7.84 3.58
N ASP A 17 0.23 8.71 2.64
CA ASP A 17 -0.37 8.69 1.31
C ASP A 17 0.23 7.56 0.47
N ILE A 18 -0.65 6.73 -0.08
CA ILE A 18 -0.32 5.66 -1.02
C ILE A 18 -1.11 5.84 -2.30
N THR A 19 -0.59 5.26 -3.38
CA THR A 19 -1.28 5.12 -4.65
C THR A 19 -1.65 3.66 -4.87
N VAL A 20 -2.91 3.40 -5.17
CA VAL A 20 -3.41 2.05 -5.47
C VAL A 20 -3.97 2.03 -6.87
N TYR A 21 -3.51 1.12 -7.71
CA TYR A 21 -3.97 1.02 -9.09
C TYR A 21 -4.17 -0.44 -9.50
N ARG A 22 -5.02 -0.64 -10.51
CA ARG A 22 -5.23 -1.95 -11.10
C ARG A 22 -4.11 -2.21 -12.11
N LYS A 23 -3.28 -3.23 -11.84
CA LYS A 23 -2.19 -3.66 -12.72
C LYS A 23 -2.68 -4.62 -13.80
N SER A 24 -3.68 -5.45 -13.49
CA SER A 24 -4.31 -6.36 -14.45
C SER A 24 -5.76 -6.67 -14.04
N LYS A 25 -6.48 -7.50 -14.83
CA LYS A 25 -7.86 -7.91 -14.51
C LYS A 25 -8.03 -8.45 -13.08
N THR A 26 -7.01 -9.08 -12.52
CA THR A 26 -7.07 -9.74 -11.21
C THR A 26 -5.99 -9.25 -10.24
N VAL A 27 -5.22 -8.22 -10.61
CA VAL A 27 -4.10 -7.74 -9.79
C VAL A 27 -4.24 -6.24 -9.56
N TRP A 28 -4.24 -5.88 -8.29
CA TRP A 28 -4.11 -4.53 -7.77
C TRP A 28 -2.74 -4.37 -7.13
N GLU A 29 -2.16 -3.19 -7.26
CA GLU A 29 -0.86 -2.83 -6.70
C GLU A 29 -1.03 -1.58 -5.84
N ALA A 30 -0.49 -1.61 -4.62
CA ALA A 30 -0.42 -0.47 -3.72
C ALA A 30 1.04 -0.06 -3.55
N VAL A 31 1.33 1.23 -3.72
CA VAL A 31 2.67 1.80 -3.69
C VAL A 31 2.67 3.04 -2.81
N GLY A 32 3.67 3.17 -1.95
CA GLY A 32 3.83 4.32 -1.08
C GLY A 32 5.22 4.40 -0.50
N THR A 33 5.57 5.56 0.02
CA THR A 33 6.88 5.81 0.65
C THR A 33 6.67 6.08 2.14
N HIS A 34 7.42 5.39 2.97
CA HIS A 34 7.42 5.58 4.43
C HIS A 34 8.86 5.48 4.95
N HIS A 35 9.29 6.38 5.82
CA HIS A 35 10.67 6.47 6.34
C HIS A 35 11.76 6.35 5.25
N ASN A 36 11.65 7.13 4.18
CA ASN A 36 12.58 7.13 3.02
C ASN A 36 12.72 5.76 2.30
N LYS A 37 11.80 4.82 2.54
CA LYS A 37 11.73 3.54 1.86
C LYS A 37 10.43 3.45 1.07
N THR A 38 10.52 2.95 -0.16
CA THR A 38 9.34 2.71 -0.99
C THR A 38 8.90 1.26 -0.81
N TYR A 39 7.63 1.09 -0.45
CA TYR A 39 7.00 -0.21 -0.27
C TYR A 39 5.99 -0.45 -1.39
N ARG A 40 5.89 -1.71 -1.82
CA ARG A 40 5.00 -2.14 -2.90
C ARG A 40 4.38 -3.48 -2.54
N SER A 41 3.07 -3.58 -2.65
CA SER A 41 2.34 -4.82 -2.40
C SER A 41 1.32 -5.06 -3.51
N THR A 42 0.91 -6.31 -3.67
CA THR A 42 -0.14 -6.69 -4.62
C THR A 42 -1.26 -7.46 -3.94
N GLY A 43 -2.45 -7.42 -4.54
CA GLY A 43 -3.63 -8.13 -4.08
C GLY A 43 -4.61 -8.41 -5.21
N ARG A 44 -5.56 -9.34 -4.98
CA ARG A 44 -6.63 -9.64 -5.93
C ARG A 44 -7.72 -8.57 -5.97
N SER A 45 -7.72 -7.69 -4.97
CA SER A 45 -8.57 -6.51 -4.86
C SER A 45 -7.75 -5.31 -4.36
N MET A 46 -8.29 -4.11 -4.57
CA MET A 46 -7.72 -2.86 -4.06
C MET A 46 -7.44 -2.94 -2.55
N SER A 47 -8.44 -3.35 -1.75
CA SER A 47 -8.32 -3.47 -0.29
C SER A 47 -7.27 -4.51 0.14
N GLN A 48 -7.13 -5.61 -0.62
CA GLN A 48 -6.10 -6.61 -0.32
C GLN A 48 -4.70 -6.06 -0.58
N ALA A 49 -4.50 -5.31 -1.67
CA ALA A 49 -3.22 -4.66 -1.95
C ALA A 49 -2.88 -3.63 -0.86
N GLU A 50 -3.83 -2.78 -0.47
CA GLU A 50 -3.68 -1.81 0.62
C GLU A 50 -3.30 -2.50 1.95
N THR A 51 -4.04 -3.53 2.35
CA THR A 51 -3.79 -4.25 3.60
C THR A 51 -2.42 -4.93 3.59
N ALA A 52 -2.02 -5.51 2.46
CA ALA A 52 -0.70 -6.10 2.29
C ALA A 52 0.42 -5.04 2.39
N TRP A 53 0.18 -3.83 1.87
CA TRP A 53 1.12 -2.71 1.96
C TRP A 53 1.35 -2.33 3.42
N VAL A 54 0.27 -2.10 4.17
CA VAL A 54 0.30 -1.75 5.59
C VAL A 54 1.03 -2.81 6.41
N ARG A 55 0.76 -4.10 6.16
CA ARG A 55 1.43 -5.20 6.85
C ARG A 55 2.93 -5.24 6.56
N GLN A 56 3.31 -5.06 5.30
CA GLN A 56 4.72 -5.02 4.90
C GLN A 56 5.45 -3.88 5.61
N VAL A 57 4.85 -2.68 5.62
CA VAL A 57 5.41 -1.51 6.31
C VAL A 57 5.62 -1.78 7.79
N LYS A 58 4.58 -2.26 8.51
CA LYS A 58 4.67 -2.60 9.94
C LYS A 58 5.75 -3.65 10.22
N TYR A 59 5.82 -4.70 9.40
CA TYR A 59 6.83 -5.74 9.55
C TYR A 59 8.26 -5.18 9.44
N HIS A 60 8.52 -4.30 8.46
CA HIS A 60 9.83 -3.68 8.31
C HIS A 60 10.14 -2.60 9.35
N TYR A 61 9.12 -1.95 9.91
CA TYR A 61 9.30 -0.95 10.96
C TYR A 61 9.68 -1.59 12.30
N HIS A 62 9.00 -2.68 12.70
CA HIS A 62 9.29 -3.37 13.97
C HIS A 62 10.58 -4.20 14.01
N GLN A 63 11.28 -4.33 12.88
CA GLN A 63 12.56 -5.05 12.77
C GLN A 63 13.79 -4.12 12.88
N ASN A 64 13.57 -2.80 12.94
CA ASN A 64 14.59 -1.76 13.07
C ASN A 64 14.50 -1.07 14.44
#